data_AF-A0A927ZH40-F1
#
_entry.id   AF-A0A927ZH40-F1
#
_cell.length_a   1.000
_cell.length_b   1.000
_cell.length_c   1.000
_cell.angle_alpha   90.00
_cell.angle_beta   90.00
_cell.angle_gamma   90.00
#
_symmetry.space_group_name_H-M   'P 1'
#
loop_
_entity.id
_entity.type
_entity.pdbx_description
1 polymer ?
#
loop_
_entity_poly.entity_id
_entity_poly.type
_entity_poly.pdbx_seq_one_letter_code
_entity_poly.pdbx_strand_id
1 'polypeptide(L)'
;MNPYELLQIPMNAAPDQIMAAFRRVTEAAHPDLHPGDPNAAGWFYAIVDAYNILCDPVSRYELDTRLMSGERGYTYRSEDFRHSEGFQKYSADELLYVISSIRAKEEEAKTAARKYALSGLAWFVGGLAVTIISAMAGVGVLAWGAILFGGIEAVRGLAEYFKVGGRTAKVKDQFWFDYLNKSVTANTMPSAQQ
;
A
#
# COMPACT_ATOMS: atom_id res chain seq x y z
N MET A 1 -0.67 -20.10 15.54
CA MET A 1 -1.50 -19.04 14.95
C MET A 1 -1.87 -19.45 13.54
N ASN A 2 -3.12 -19.23 13.14
CA ASN A 2 -3.61 -19.45 11.78
C ASN A 2 -3.21 -18.25 10.87
N PRO A 3 -2.93 -18.42 9.57
CA PRO A 3 -2.76 -17.32 8.61
C PRO A 3 -3.80 -16.20 8.71
N TYR A 4 -5.09 -16.54 8.90
CA TYR A 4 -6.16 -15.56 9.04
C TYR A 4 -6.04 -14.73 10.33
N GLU A 5 -5.69 -15.38 11.44
CA GLU A 5 -5.47 -14.71 12.74
C GLU A 5 -4.24 -13.80 12.69
N LEU A 6 -3.21 -14.23 11.97
CA LEU A 6 -1.96 -13.49 11.86
C LEU A 6 -2.13 -12.19 11.06
N LEU A 7 -2.91 -12.24 9.98
CA LEU A 7 -3.31 -11.05 9.23
C LEU A 7 -4.48 -10.29 9.91
N GLN A 8 -5.06 -10.82 10.99
CA GLN A 8 -6.21 -10.26 11.71
C GLN A 8 -7.45 -10.07 10.82
N ILE A 9 -7.79 -11.08 10.04
CA ILE A 9 -8.91 -11.08 9.11
C ILE A 9 -9.81 -12.30 9.31
N PRO A 10 -11.10 -12.24 8.96
CA PRO A 10 -11.96 -13.41 9.00
C PRO A 10 -11.65 -14.40 7.85
N MET A 11 -12.01 -15.67 8.01
CA MET A 11 -11.81 -16.71 6.97
C MET A 11 -12.51 -16.40 5.65
N ASN A 12 -13.60 -15.63 5.68
CA ASN A 12 -14.35 -15.22 4.50
C ASN A 12 -13.84 -13.92 3.85
N ALA A 13 -12.67 -13.42 4.24
CA ALA A 13 -12.11 -12.18 3.72
C ALA A 13 -11.95 -12.23 2.20
N ALA A 14 -12.35 -11.14 1.53
CA ALA A 14 -12.11 -10.96 0.11
C ALA A 14 -10.61 -10.77 -0.18
N PRO A 15 -10.12 -11.07 -1.40
CA PRO A 15 -8.72 -10.88 -1.78
C PRO A 15 -8.20 -9.46 -1.45
N ASP A 16 -9.01 -8.44 -1.75
CA ASP A 16 -8.68 -7.03 -1.47
C ASP A 16 -8.48 -6.77 0.04
N GLN A 17 -9.24 -7.46 0.89
CA GLN A 17 -9.14 -7.35 2.35
C GLN A 17 -7.89 -8.06 2.89
N ILE A 18 -7.52 -9.20 2.31
CA ILE A 18 -6.28 -9.93 2.65
C ILE A 18 -5.07 -9.06 2.34
N MET A 19 -5.06 -8.43 1.17
CA MET A 19 -3.99 -7.55 0.75
C MET A 19 -3.89 -6.27 1.60
N ALA A 20 -5.02 -5.63 1.91
CA ALA A 20 -5.05 -4.47 2.79
C ALA A 20 -4.57 -4.81 4.20
N ALA A 21 -4.94 -5.98 4.71
CA ALA A 21 -4.52 -6.45 6.02
C ALA A 21 -3.03 -6.76 6.09
N PHE A 22 -2.48 -7.45 5.08
CA PHE A 22 -1.04 -7.68 4.95
C PHE A 22 -0.27 -6.37 5.04
N ARG A 23 -0.65 -5.37 4.22
CA ARG A 23 -0.03 -4.04 4.27
C ARG A 23 -0.01 -3.45 5.69
N ARG A 24 -1.16 -3.46 6.36
CA ARG A 24 -1.31 -2.88 7.70
C ARG A 24 -0.42 -3.57 8.74
N VAL A 25 -0.36 -4.91 8.70
CA VAL A 25 0.37 -5.70 9.68
C VAL A 25 1.89 -5.62 9.41
N THR A 26 2.32 -5.63 8.15
CA THR A 26 3.72 -5.45 7.75
C THR A 26 4.26 -4.06 8.13
N GLU A 27 3.45 -3.01 7.99
CA GLU A 27 3.83 -1.65 8.41
C GLU A 27 4.02 -1.56 9.94
N ALA A 28 3.22 -2.28 10.73
CA ALA A 28 3.33 -2.30 12.20
C ALA A 28 4.44 -3.21 12.73
N ALA A 29 4.74 -4.29 12.01
CA ALA A 29 5.75 -5.29 12.37
C ALA A 29 7.15 -4.98 11.78
N HIS A 30 7.35 -3.78 11.22
CA HIS A 30 8.59 -3.43 10.55
C HIS A 30 9.79 -3.50 11.51
N PRO A 31 10.90 -4.17 11.15
CA PRO A 31 12.07 -4.32 12.03
C PRO A 31 12.70 -2.97 12.43
N ASP A 32 12.64 -1.95 11.57
CA ASP A 32 13.09 -0.58 11.93
C ASP A 32 12.30 0.03 13.10
N LEU A 33 11.06 -0.40 13.34
CA LEU A 33 10.25 0.07 14.47
C LEU A 33 10.58 -0.68 15.77
N HIS A 34 11.22 -1.85 15.66
CA HIS A 34 11.55 -2.74 16.78
C HIS A 34 13.05 -3.11 16.78
N PRO A 35 13.96 -2.11 16.85
CA PRO A 35 15.38 -2.38 16.82
C PRO A 35 15.80 -3.18 18.06
N GLY A 36 16.40 -4.35 17.83
CA GLY A 36 16.93 -5.22 18.88
C GLY A 36 15.97 -6.32 19.39
N ASP A 37 14.75 -6.43 18.85
CA ASP A 37 13.90 -7.60 19.12
C ASP A 37 14.26 -8.77 18.19
N PRO A 38 14.83 -9.88 18.70
CA PRO A 38 15.17 -11.04 17.89
C PRO A 38 13.93 -11.74 17.28
N ASN A 39 12.74 -11.47 17.80
CA ASN A 39 11.49 -12.06 17.32
C ASN A 39 10.84 -11.25 16.20
N ALA A 40 11.17 -9.97 16.02
CA ALA A 40 10.54 -9.10 15.03
C ALA A 40 10.70 -9.65 13.60
N ALA A 41 11.88 -10.19 13.28
CA ALA A 41 12.12 -10.87 12.00
C ALA A 41 11.22 -12.11 11.84
N GLY A 42 11.11 -12.95 12.87
CA GLY A 42 10.24 -14.13 12.88
C GLY A 42 8.77 -13.78 12.60
N TRP A 43 8.25 -12.77 13.31
CA TRP A 43 6.91 -12.27 13.09
C TRP A 43 6.70 -11.75 11.67
N PHE A 44 7.64 -10.98 11.14
CA PHE A 44 7.59 -10.48 9.77
C PHE A 44 7.51 -11.62 8.75
N TYR A 45 8.32 -12.68 8.93
CA TYR A 45 8.26 -13.85 8.06
C TYR A 45 6.94 -14.58 8.15
N ALA A 46 6.39 -14.73 9.36
CA ALA A 46 5.07 -15.31 9.57
C ALA A 46 4.01 -14.58 8.72
N ILE A 47 4.05 -13.24 8.74
CA ILE A 47 3.06 -12.37 8.07
C ILE A 47 3.14 -12.55 6.55
N VAL A 48 4.36 -12.61 6.00
CA VAL A 48 4.58 -12.81 4.56
C VAL A 48 4.11 -14.20 4.12
N ASP A 49 4.46 -15.24 4.88
CA ASP A 49 4.04 -16.61 4.58
C ASP A 49 2.52 -16.77 4.63
N ALA A 50 1.87 -16.18 5.64
CA ALA A 50 0.41 -16.19 5.75
C ALA A 50 -0.25 -15.53 4.54
N TYR A 51 0.29 -14.41 4.07
CA TYR A 51 -0.20 -13.77 2.85
C TYR A 51 -0.02 -14.64 1.61
N ASN A 52 1.12 -15.31 1.45
CA ASN A 52 1.35 -16.20 0.29
C ASN A 52 0.33 -17.35 0.23
N ILE A 53 0.04 -17.98 1.38
CA ILE A 53 -0.95 -19.05 1.45
C ILE A 53 -2.36 -18.53 1.11
N LEU A 54 -2.71 -17.33 1.59
CA LEU A 54 -4.06 -16.77 1.45
C LEU A 54 -4.30 -16.05 0.12
N CYS A 55 -3.24 -15.58 -0.55
CA CYS A 55 -3.33 -14.88 -1.83
C CYS A 55 -3.61 -15.85 -3.00
N ASP A 56 -3.09 -17.07 -2.94
CA ASP A 56 -3.34 -18.09 -3.96
C ASP A 56 -4.67 -18.83 -3.66
N PRO A 57 -5.65 -18.82 -4.58
CA PRO A 57 -6.93 -19.50 -4.36
C PRO A 57 -6.81 -21.00 -4.12
N VAL A 58 -5.81 -21.66 -4.74
CA VAL A 58 -5.60 -23.10 -4.59
C VAL A 58 -5.05 -23.40 -3.19
N SER A 59 -3.95 -22.74 -2.81
CA SER A 59 -3.36 -22.87 -1.47
C SER A 59 -4.34 -22.50 -0.35
N ARG A 60 -5.14 -21.45 -0.56
CA ARG A 60 -6.20 -21.05 0.38
C ARG A 60 -7.27 -22.12 0.52
N TYR A 61 -7.72 -22.70 -0.59
CA TYR A 61 -8.73 -23.76 -0.57
C TYR A 61 -8.22 -25.01 0.16
N GLU A 62 -6.96 -25.41 -0.06
CA GLU A 62 -6.33 -26.51 0.65
C GLU A 62 -6.24 -26.25 2.16
N LEU A 63 -5.84 -25.03 2.54
CA LEU A 63 -5.81 -24.59 3.93
C LEU A 63 -7.21 -24.65 4.55
N ASP A 64 -8.22 -24.09 3.88
CA ASP A 64 -9.60 -24.05 4.35
C ASP A 64 -10.16 -25.47 4.51
N THR A 65 -9.87 -26.36 3.55
CA THR A 65 -10.26 -27.78 3.60
C THR A 65 -9.64 -28.49 4.81
N ARG A 66 -8.34 -28.25 5.07
CA ARG A 66 -7.63 -28.81 6.22
C ARG A 66 -8.17 -28.28 7.56
N LEU A 67 -8.54 -27.00 7.61
CA LEU A 67 -9.15 -26.41 8.81
C LEU A 67 -10.55 -26.96 9.06
N MET A 68 -11.33 -27.22 8.01
CA MET A 68 -12.66 -27.81 8.10
C MET A 68 -12.64 -29.29 8.52
N SER A 69 -11.61 -30.05 8.14
CA SER A 69 -11.47 -31.47 8.53
C SER A 69 -11.05 -31.68 9.98
N GLY A 70 -10.80 -30.60 10.74
CA GLY A 70 -10.32 -30.67 12.13
C GLY A 70 -8.85 -31.12 12.24
N GLU A 71 -8.16 -31.24 11.11
CA GLU A 71 -6.70 -31.40 11.11
C GLU A 71 -6.05 -30.15 11.70
N ARG A 72 -4.88 -30.32 12.34
CA ARG A 72 -4.06 -29.17 12.71
C ARG A 72 -3.72 -28.42 11.41
N GLY A 73 -4.35 -27.25 11.24
CA GLY A 73 -4.08 -26.37 10.11
C GLY A 73 -2.63 -25.88 10.09
N TYR A 74 -2.34 -24.93 9.21
CA TYR A 74 -1.02 -24.31 9.17
C TYR A 74 -0.80 -23.50 10.47
N THR A 75 0.02 -24.01 11.38
CA THR A 75 0.29 -23.36 12.67
C THR A 75 1.71 -22.80 12.69
N TYR A 76 1.83 -21.48 12.73
CA TYR A 76 3.12 -20.83 13.02
C TYR A 76 3.55 -21.16 14.46
N ARG A 77 4.63 -21.92 14.62
CA ARG A 77 5.30 -22.20 15.91
C ARG A 77 6.58 -21.37 15.99
N SER A 78 6.90 -20.87 17.18
CA SER A 78 8.06 -20.00 17.41
C SER A 78 9.41 -20.62 17.00
N GLU A 79 9.51 -21.95 16.95
CA GLU A 79 10.71 -22.66 16.51
C GLU A 79 10.86 -22.73 14.99
N ASP A 80 9.77 -22.62 14.23
CA ASP A 80 9.78 -22.71 12.76
C ASP A 80 10.37 -21.45 12.12
N PHE A 81 10.39 -20.32 12.85
CA PHE A 81 11.04 -19.07 12.43
C PHE A 81 12.55 -19.19 12.19
N ARG A 82 13.20 -20.24 12.74
CA ARG A 82 14.65 -20.46 12.60
C ARG A 82 15.01 -21.45 11.48
N HIS A 83 14.05 -22.12 10.83
CA HIS A 83 14.29 -23.29 9.97
C HIS A 83 13.55 -23.30 8.62
N SER A 84 12.99 -22.16 8.19
CA SER A 84 12.32 -22.04 6.89
C SER A 84 13.35 -22.02 5.73
N GLU A 85 13.81 -23.20 5.28
CA GLU A 85 14.73 -23.34 4.14
C GLU A 85 14.11 -22.92 2.79
N GLY A 86 12.78 -23.01 2.64
CA GLY A 86 12.08 -22.66 1.39
C GLY A 86 11.99 -21.15 1.09
N PHE A 87 12.31 -20.30 2.06
CA PHE A 87 12.17 -18.84 1.97
C PHE A 87 13.49 -18.08 1.90
N GLN A 88 14.63 -18.79 1.78
CA GLN A 88 15.93 -18.18 1.44
C GLN A 88 15.96 -17.43 0.09
N LYS A 89 14.86 -17.40 -0.65
CA LYS A 89 14.81 -16.88 -2.02
C LYS A 89 14.49 -15.38 -2.14
N TYR A 90 13.92 -14.74 -1.12
CA TYR A 90 13.67 -13.30 -1.14
C TYR A 90 14.49 -12.59 -0.07
N SER A 91 15.39 -11.76 -0.55
CA SER A 91 16.31 -11.00 0.28
C SER A 91 15.53 -9.94 1.06
N ALA A 92 15.86 -9.70 2.34
CA ALA A 92 15.19 -8.66 3.13
C ALA A 92 15.25 -7.28 2.43
N ASP A 93 16.33 -7.01 1.68
CA ASP A 93 16.49 -5.84 0.83
C ASP A 93 15.57 -5.80 -0.41
N GLU A 94 15.20 -6.95 -0.99
CA GLU A 94 14.24 -7.00 -2.11
C GLU A 94 12.83 -6.64 -1.63
N LEU A 95 12.41 -7.19 -0.49
CA LEU A 95 11.12 -6.85 0.11
C LEU A 95 11.05 -5.39 0.55
N LEU A 96 12.15 -4.86 1.10
CA LEU A 96 12.28 -3.44 1.46
C LEU A 96 12.32 -2.52 0.23
N TYR A 97 12.92 -2.95 -0.87
CA TYR A 97 12.93 -2.22 -2.14
C TYR A 97 11.52 -2.06 -2.71
N VAL A 98 10.74 -3.14 -2.72
CA VAL A 98 9.35 -3.08 -3.20
C VAL A 98 8.50 -2.16 -2.32
N ILE A 99 8.61 -2.29 -0.99
CA ILE A 99 7.87 -1.44 -0.04
C ILE A 99 8.25 0.05 -0.19
N SER A 100 9.54 0.36 -0.32
CA SER A 100 10.02 1.74 -0.49
C SER A 100 9.62 2.34 -1.85
N SER A 101 9.66 1.57 -2.93
CA SER A 101 9.27 2.03 -4.27
C SER A 101 7.78 2.40 -4.35
N ILE A 102 6.93 1.74 -3.57
CA ILE A 102 5.50 2.04 -3.47
C ILE A 102 5.27 3.36 -2.72
N ARG A 103 5.98 3.58 -1.61
CA ARG A 103 5.90 4.83 -0.83
C ARG A 103 6.40 6.02 -1.65
N ALA A 104 7.50 5.86 -2.40
CA ALA A 104 8.08 6.91 -3.23
C ALA A 104 7.12 7.41 -4.33
N LYS A 105 6.46 6.49 -5.05
CA LYS A 105 5.49 6.83 -6.10
C LYS A 105 4.22 7.51 -5.54
N GLU A 106 3.83 7.17 -4.31
CA GLU A 106 2.68 7.79 -3.64
C GLU A 106 2.97 9.24 -3.26
N GLU A 107 4.18 9.52 -2.75
CA GLU A 107 4.59 10.86 -2.34
C GLU A 107 4.84 11.80 -3.54
N GLU A 108 5.39 11.30 -4.66
CA GLU A 108 5.51 12.11 -5.89
C GLU A 108 4.16 12.57 -6.43
N ALA A 109 3.18 11.66 -6.48
CA ALA A 109 1.85 11.98 -6.97
C ALA A 109 1.10 12.96 -6.03
N LYS A 110 1.25 12.80 -4.70
CA LYS A 110 0.68 13.73 -3.72
C LYS A 110 1.34 15.10 -3.76
N THR A 111 2.66 15.17 -3.92
CA THR A 111 3.39 16.45 -3.97
C THR A 111 3.10 17.22 -5.26
N ALA A 112 2.94 16.54 -6.39
CA ALA A 112 2.48 17.16 -7.63
C ALA A 112 1.08 17.77 -7.47
N ALA A 113 0.12 17.00 -6.94
CA ALA A 113 -1.24 17.49 -6.69
C ALA A 113 -1.28 18.66 -5.70
N ARG A 114 -0.45 18.61 -4.64
CA ARG A 114 -0.32 19.69 -3.65
C ARG A 114 0.18 21.00 -4.27
N LYS A 115 1.11 20.95 -5.23
CA LYS A 115 1.62 22.15 -5.91
C LYS A 115 0.50 22.89 -6.66
N TYR A 116 -0.32 22.17 -7.42
CA TYR A 116 -1.48 22.76 -8.12
C TYR A 116 -2.54 23.31 -7.14
N ALA A 117 -2.79 22.59 -6.04
CA ALA A 117 -3.73 23.04 -5.01
C ALA A 117 -3.27 24.36 -4.35
N LEU A 118 -1.98 24.44 -4.01
CA LEU A 118 -1.39 25.63 -3.38
C LEU A 118 -1.27 26.81 -4.34
N SER A 119 -0.90 26.57 -5.61
CA SER A 119 -0.84 27.64 -6.62
C SER A 119 -2.22 28.22 -6.91
N GLY A 120 -3.24 27.37 -7.03
CA GLY A 120 -4.63 27.82 -7.18
C GLY A 120 -5.11 28.63 -5.97
N LEU A 121 -4.81 28.16 -4.75
CA LEU A 121 -5.15 28.89 -3.52
C LEU A 121 -4.48 30.26 -3.45
N ALA A 122 -3.21 30.36 -3.85
CA ALA A 122 -2.49 31.64 -3.90
C ALA A 122 -3.16 32.64 -4.86
N TRP A 123 -3.57 32.19 -6.06
CA TRP A 123 -4.32 33.02 -7.01
C TRP A 123 -5.70 33.44 -6.49
N PHE A 124 -6.41 32.53 -5.82
CA PHE A 124 -7.71 32.82 -5.22
C PHE A 124 -7.62 33.91 -4.13
N VAL A 125 -6.69 33.74 -3.19
CA VAL A 125 -6.46 34.69 -2.10
C VAL A 125 -5.95 36.02 -2.63
N GLY A 126 -5.03 36.00 -3.61
CA GLY A 126 -4.55 37.20 -4.27
C GLY A 126 -5.68 37.97 -4.98
N GLY A 127 -6.55 37.27 -5.70
CA GLY A 127 -7.72 37.87 -6.36
C GLY A 127 -8.71 38.50 -5.39
N LEU A 128 -8.98 37.82 -4.26
CA LEU A 128 -9.83 38.38 -3.19
C LEU A 128 -9.19 39.62 -2.56
N ALA A 129 -7.90 39.58 -2.25
CA ALA A 129 -7.18 40.71 -1.65
C ALA A 129 -7.20 41.94 -2.57
N VAL A 130 -6.91 41.77 -3.86
CA VAL A 130 -6.97 42.87 -4.86
C VAL A 130 -8.38 43.45 -4.95
N THR A 131 -9.40 42.60 -4.95
CA THR A 131 -10.80 43.05 -5.02
C THR A 131 -11.20 43.86 -3.78
N ILE A 132 -10.81 43.40 -2.59
CA ILE A 132 -11.08 44.11 -1.32
C ILE A 132 -10.36 45.46 -1.29
N ILE A 133 -9.07 45.51 -1.65
CA ILE A 133 -8.28 46.75 -1.68
C ILE A 133 -8.86 47.73 -2.70
N SER A 134 -9.25 47.26 -3.88
CA SER A 134 -9.84 48.10 -4.92
C SER A 134 -11.20 48.68 -4.50
N ALA A 135 -12.01 47.91 -3.78
CA ALA A 135 -13.26 48.37 -3.19
C ALA A 135 -13.02 49.44 -2.11
N MET A 136 -12.06 49.22 -1.21
CA MET A 136 -11.70 50.19 -0.15
C MET A 136 -11.13 51.50 -0.73
N ALA A 137 -10.43 51.44 -1.87
CA ALA A 137 -9.92 52.61 -2.56
C ALA A 137 -10.97 53.35 -3.41
N GLY A 138 -12.23 52.87 -3.45
CA GLY A 138 -13.31 53.46 -4.24
C GLY A 138 -13.20 53.24 -5.76
N VAL A 139 -12.27 52.37 -6.20
CA VAL A 139 -12.05 52.06 -7.63
C VAL A 139 -12.97 50.94 -8.10
N GLY A 140 -13.30 49.98 -7.23
CA GLY A 140 -14.32 48.95 -7.48
C GLY A 140 -13.96 47.89 -8.53
N VAL A 141 -12.66 47.57 -8.70
CA VAL A 141 -12.20 46.54 -9.65
C VAL A 141 -12.38 45.15 -9.04
N LEU A 142 -13.10 44.29 -9.76
CA LEU A 142 -13.28 42.87 -9.44
C LEU A 142 -12.25 42.02 -10.18
N ALA A 143 -11.35 41.37 -9.43
CA ALA A 143 -10.39 40.41 -9.97
C ALA A 143 -11.04 39.02 -10.20
N TRP A 144 -12.23 39.01 -10.81
CA TRP A 144 -13.07 37.81 -10.98
C TRP A 144 -12.32 36.69 -11.71
N GLY A 145 -11.44 37.03 -12.67
CA GLY A 145 -10.60 36.07 -13.39
C GLY A 145 -9.62 35.33 -12.48
N ALA A 146 -8.91 36.05 -11.59
CA ALA A 146 -7.97 35.44 -10.64
C ALA A 146 -8.69 34.57 -9.60
N ILE A 147 -9.87 35.01 -9.14
CA ILE A 147 -10.69 34.28 -8.17
C ILE A 147 -11.22 32.98 -8.79
N LEU A 148 -11.83 33.03 -9.98
CA LEU A 148 -12.35 31.82 -10.64
C LEU A 148 -11.22 30.88 -11.06
N PHE A 149 -10.14 31.41 -11.65
CA PHE A 149 -9.02 30.61 -12.10
C PHE A 149 -8.32 29.91 -10.93
N GLY A 150 -7.98 30.65 -9.88
CA GLY A 150 -7.37 30.09 -8.68
C GLY A 150 -8.27 29.08 -7.96
N GLY A 151 -9.57 29.36 -7.87
CA GLY A 151 -10.54 28.44 -7.28
C GLY A 151 -10.65 27.11 -8.04
N ILE A 152 -10.70 27.14 -9.37
CA ILE A 152 -10.77 25.93 -10.21
C ILE A 152 -9.49 25.11 -10.10
N GLU A 153 -8.31 25.74 -10.12
CA GLU A 153 -7.03 25.03 -9.95
C GLU A 153 -6.90 24.43 -8.56
N ALA A 154 -7.33 25.15 -7.51
CA ALA A 154 -7.31 24.64 -6.14
C ALA A 154 -8.17 23.39 -5.99
N VAL A 155 -9.40 23.42 -6.53
CA VAL A 155 -10.32 22.27 -6.50
C VAL A 155 -9.78 21.12 -7.36
N ARG A 156 -9.19 21.40 -8.53
CA ARG A 156 -8.55 20.36 -9.37
C ARG A 156 -7.38 19.70 -8.65
N GLY A 157 -6.46 20.47 -8.07
CA GLY A 157 -5.33 19.94 -7.31
C GLY A 157 -5.78 19.12 -6.10
N LEU A 158 -6.83 19.57 -5.41
CA LEU A 158 -7.40 18.83 -4.28
C LEU A 158 -8.12 17.54 -4.72
N ALA A 159 -8.87 17.58 -5.82
CA ALA A 159 -9.52 16.40 -6.39
C ALA A 159 -8.51 15.38 -6.90
N GLU A 160 -7.41 15.84 -7.53
CA GLU A 160 -6.26 15.02 -7.92
C GLU A 160 -5.61 14.39 -6.68
N TYR A 161 -5.39 15.14 -5.60
CA TYR A 161 -4.82 14.64 -4.35
C TYR A 161 -5.63 13.48 -3.76
N PHE A 162 -6.96 13.60 -3.71
CA PHE A 162 -7.83 12.52 -3.23
C PHE A 162 -7.95 11.36 -4.24
N LYS A 163 -7.94 11.63 -5.55
CA LYS A 163 -7.95 10.58 -6.58
C LYS A 163 -6.66 9.78 -6.64
N VAL A 164 -5.50 10.40 -6.36
CA VAL A 164 -4.20 9.72 -6.28
C VAL A 164 -4.27 8.62 -5.24
N GLY A 165 -4.83 8.87 -4.05
CA GLY A 165 -5.01 7.82 -3.03
C GLY A 165 -5.83 6.62 -3.49
N GLY A 166 -6.83 6.83 -4.36
CA GLY A 166 -7.62 5.74 -4.94
C GLY A 166 -6.95 5.02 -6.12
N ARG A 167 -6.18 5.72 -6.95
CA ARG A 167 -5.43 5.12 -8.08
C ARG A 167 -4.18 4.39 -7.62
N THR A 168 -3.47 4.90 -6.62
CA THR A 168 -2.29 4.25 -6.05
C THR A 168 -2.65 2.94 -5.39
N ALA A 169 -3.82 2.84 -4.75
CA ALA A 169 -4.36 1.57 -4.27
C ALA A 169 -4.47 0.55 -5.42
N LYS A 170 -5.16 0.91 -6.51
CA LYS A 170 -5.41 -0.01 -7.64
C LYS A 170 -4.15 -0.41 -8.42
N VAL A 171 -3.21 0.52 -8.64
CA VAL A 171 -1.92 0.25 -9.30
C VAL A 171 -1.00 -0.58 -8.41
N LYS A 172 -1.04 -0.34 -7.10
CA LYS A 172 -0.33 -1.16 -6.11
C LYS A 172 -0.87 -2.58 -6.15
N ASP A 173 -2.19 -2.76 -6.13
CA ASP A 173 -2.85 -4.07 -6.24
C ASP A 173 -2.38 -4.81 -7.49
N GLN A 174 -2.47 -4.16 -8.66
CA GLN A 174 -2.07 -4.78 -9.93
C GLN A 174 -0.57 -5.09 -10.03
N PHE A 175 0.29 -4.21 -9.51
CA PHE A 175 1.74 -4.47 -9.45
C PHE A 175 2.07 -5.68 -8.58
N TRP A 176 1.45 -5.81 -7.40
CA TRP A 176 1.64 -6.98 -6.54
C TRP A 176 1.11 -8.25 -7.21
N PHE A 177 -0.06 -8.20 -7.84
CA PHE A 177 -0.59 -9.33 -8.64
C PHE A 177 0.40 -9.77 -9.73
N ASP A 178 0.93 -8.84 -10.53
CA ASP A 178 1.85 -9.16 -11.63
C ASP A 178 3.21 -9.67 -11.13
N TYR A 179 3.73 -9.09 -10.05
CA TYR A 179 5.00 -9.48 -9.45
C TYR A 179 4.92 -10.87 -8.82
N LEU A 180 3.84 -11.16 -8.07
CA LEU A 180 3.60 -12.46 -7.44
C LEU A 180 3.33 -13.55 -8.48
N ASN A 181 2.60 -13.24 -9.56
CA ASN A 181 2.34 -14.21 -10.62
C ASN A 181 3.60 -14.53 -11.44
N LYS A 182 4.48 -13.54 -11.66
CA LYS A 182 5.80 -13.76 -12.29
C LYS A 182 6.73 -14.62 -11.45
N SER A 183 6.71 -14.46 -10.12
CA SER A 183 7.57 -15.26 -9.25
C SER A 183 7.09 -16.70 -9.10
N VAL A 184 5.78 -16.95 -9.11
CA VAL A 184 5.22 -18.30 -9.14
C VAL A 184 5.59 -19.01 -10.45
N THR A 185 5.41 -18.34 -11.59
CA THR A 185 5.72 -18.92 -12.91
C THR A 185 7.21 -19.17 -13.15
N ALA A 186 8.09 -18.34 -12.59
CA ALA A 186 9.54 -18.56 -12.63
C ALA A 186 10.00 -19.77 -11.80
N ASN A 187 9.22 -20.18 -10.79
CA ASN A 187 9.51 -21.34 -9.93
C ASN A 187 8.91 -22.65 -10.45
N THR A 188 7.96 -22.59 -11.39
CA THR A 188 7.31 -23.78 -11.96
C THR A 188 7.91 -24.24 -13.30
N MET A 189 8.97 -23.59 -13.80
CA MET A 189 9.69 -24.14 -14.94
C MET A 189 10.57 -25.30 -14.46
N PRO A 190 10.36 -26.54 -14.96
CA PRO A 190 11.29 -27.63 -14.69
C PRO A 190 12.67 -27.18 -15.17
N SER A 191 13.66 -27.33 -14.30
CA SER A 191 15.07 -27.14 -14.62
C SER A 191 15.41 -27.95 -15.88
N ALA A 192 15.42 -27.27 -17.02
CA ALA A 192 15.99 -27.83 -18.23
C ALA A 192 17.46 -28.06 -17.94
N GLN A 193 17.79 -29.34 -17.77
CA GLN A 193 19.12 -29.84 -17.43
C GLN A 193 20.20 -29.23 -18.33
N GLN A 194 21.26 -28.75 -17.69
CA GLN A 194 22.63 -28.75 -18.23
C GLN A 194 23.57 -29.23 -17.14
#